data_AF-A0A1Z4JA15-F1
#
_entry.id   AF-A0A1Z4JA15-F1
#
_cell.length_a   1.000
_cell.length_b   1.000
_cell.length_c   1.000
_cell.angle_alpha   90.00
_cell.angle_beta   90.00
_cell.angle_gamma   90.00
#
_symmetry.space_group_name_H-M   'P 1'
#
loop_
_entity.id
_entity.type
_entity.pdbx_description
1 polymer ?
#
loop_
_entity_poly.entity_id
_entity_poly.type
_entity_poly.pdbx_seq_one_letter_code
_entity_poly.pdbx_strand_id
1 'polypeptide(L)'
;MVSIIYKTNTDDLEEILEVHQQGGKILCPLCNSDLLILDSYASASAHQKRPGIYCPTSDEHVNCTFLLADRHDEVWRRFEERMQKHREL
;
A
#
# COMPACT_ATOMS: atom_id res chain seq x y z
N MET A 1 -1.02 -18.43 1.70
CA MET A 1 -1.59 -17.08 1.47
C MET A 1 -1.46 -16.34 2.79
N VAL A 2 -0.68 -15.25 2.82
CA VAL A 2 -0.41 -14.48 4.03
C VAL A 2 -1.44 -13.36 4.14
N SER A 3 -2.02 -13.18 5.31
CA SER A 3 -2.92 -12.07 5.60
C SER A 3 -2.42 -11.33 6.83
N ILE A 4 -2.32 -10.00 6.75
CA ILE A 4 -1.91 -9.14 7.86
C ILE A 4 -2.98 -8.10 8.15
N ILE A 5 -3.09 -7.68 9.40
CA ILE A 5 -4.01 -6.62 9.81
C ILE A 5 -3.26 -5.30 9.70
N TYR A 6 -3.87 -4.32 9.02
CA TYR A 6 -3.29 -2.99 8.85
C TYR A 6 -3.15 -2.28 10.20
N LYS A 7 -1.93 -1.79 10.48
CA LYS A 7 -1.62 -0.94 11.62
C LYS A 7 -1.27 0.45 11.09
N THR A 8 -1.90 1.47 11.65
CA THR A 8 -1.79 2.87 11.21
C THR A 8 -0.49 3.56 11.62
N ASN A 9 0.43 2.85 12.29
CA ASN A 9 1.71 3.43 12.67
C ASN A 9 2.57 3.57 11.41
N THR A 10 3.03 4.79 11.17
CA THR A 10 3.67 5.26 9.92
C THR A 10 4.93 4.51 9.49
N ASP A 11 5.47 3.61 10.32
CA ASP A 11 6.67 2.81 10.01
C ASP A 11 6.35 1.52 9.21
N ASP A 12 5.09 1.09 9.15
CA ASP A 12 4.72 -0.22 8.57
C ASP A 12 4.34 -0.16 7.07
N LEU A 13 4.43 1.01 6.41
CA LEU A 13 3.98 1.15 5.03
C LEU A 13 4.80 0.30 4.04
N GLU A 14 6.11 0.19 4.24
CA GLU A 14 6.97 -0.65 3.38
C GLU A 14 6.55 -2.14 3.48
N GLU A 15 6.28 -2.64 4.69
CA GLU A 15 5.83 -4.02 4.93
C GLU A 15 4.47 -4.29 4.28
N ILE A 16 3.53 -3.35 4.39
CA ILE A 16 2.20 -3.44 3.79
C ILE A 16 2.30 -3.59 2.26
N LEU A 17 3.14 -2.77 1.62
CA LEU A 17 3.34 -2.82 0.18
C LEU A 17 4.06 -4.11 -0.25
N GLU A 18 5.04 -4.57 0.52
CA GLU A 18 5.74 -5.84 0.25
C GLU A 18 4.77 -7.03 0.28
N VAL A 19 3.94 -7.12 1.33
CA VAL A 19 2.92 -8.17 1.44
C VAL A 19 1.91 -8.10 0.29
N HIS A 20 1.50 -6.89 -0.10
CA HIS A 20 0.60 -6.71 -1.25
C HIS A 20 1.20 -7.27 -2.55
N GLN A 21 2.46 -6.95 -2.84
CA GLN A 21 3.15 -7.40 -4.05
C GLN A 21 3.40 -8.90 -4.08
N GLN A 22 3.57 -9.53 -2.92
CA GLN A 22 3.65 -10.99 -2.79
C GLN A 22 2.28 -11.68 -2.94
N GLY A 23 1.20 -10.93 -3.21
CA GLY A 23 -0.16 -11.45 -3.33
C GLY A 23 -0.84 -11.72 -1.99
N GLY A 24 -0.30 -11.16 -0.91
CA GLY A 24 -0.89 -11.20 0.42
C GLY A 24 -2.08 -10.24 0.55
N LYS A 25 -2.91 -10.51 1.55
CA LYS A 25 -4.09 -9.70 1.85
C LYS A 25 -3.80 -8.80 3.04
N ILE A 26 -4.18 -7.54 2.93
CA ILE A 26 -4.13 -6.61 4.06
C ILE A 26 -5.55 -6.35 4.51
N LEU A 27 -5.83 -6.58 5.79
CA LEU A 27 -7.17 -6.52 6.36
C LEU A 27 -7.36 -5.23 7.15
N CYS A 28 -8.57 -4.67 7.05
CA CYS A 28 -9.00 -3.55 7.86
C CYS A 28 -9.06 -3.96 9.34
N PRO A 29 -8.44 -3.22 10.28
CA PRO A 29 -8.46 -3.57 11.70
C PRO A 29 -9.84 -3.48 12.35
N LEU A 30 -10.78 -2.74 11.73
CA LEU A 30 -12.12 -2.51 12.30
C LEU A 30 -13.19 -3.46 11.75
N CYS A 31 -13.11 -3.82 10.47
CA CYS A 31 -14.15 -4.61 9.80
C CYS A 31 -13.63 -5.86 9.08
N ASN A 32 -12.33 -6.14 9.15
CA ASN A 32 -11.66 -7.29 8.53
C ASN A 32 -11.85 -7.42 7.01
N SER A 33 -12.34 -6.38 6.32
CA SER A 33 -12.39 -6.33 4.87
C SER A 33 -10.98 -6.30 4.27
N ASP A 34 -10.77 -6.92 3.12
CA ASP A 34 -9.57 -6.70 2.31
C ASP A 34 -9.45 -5.20 1.96
N LEU A 35 -8.35 -4.58 2.36
CA LEU A 35 -8.05 -3.19 2.05
C LEU A 35 -7.69 -3.03 0.58
N LEU A 36 -8.13 -1.91 0.03
CA LEU A 36 -7.80 -1.48 -1.30
C LEU A 36 -6.46 -0.74 -1.23
N ILE A 37 -5.42 -1.34 -1.81
CA ILE A 37 -4.09 -0.72 -1.92
C ILE A 37 -3.96 -0.16 -3.33
N LEU A 38 -3.92 1.16 -3.42
CA LEU A 38 -3.79 1.91 -4.66
C LEU A 38 -2.38 2.51 -4.68
N ASP A 39 -1.42 1.70 -5.08
CA ASP A 39 0.01 2.01 -5.10
C ASP A 39 0.45 2.98 -6.21
N SER A 40 -0.41 3.28 -7.19
CA SER A 40 -0.07 4.12 -8.32
C SER A 40 -1.26 5.01 -8.73
N TYR A 41 -0.98 6.07 -9.49
CA TYR A 41 -2.06 6.87 -10.08
C TYR A 41 -2.93 6.06 -11.04
N ALA A 42 -2.36 5.06 -11.73
CA ALA A 42 -3.11 4.20 -12.64
C ALA A 42 -4.13 3.34 -11.87
N SER A 43 -3.69 2.68 -10.79
CA SER A 43 -4.58 1.90 -9.92
C SER A 43 -5.58 2.81 -9.20
N ALA A 44 -5.15 3.97 -8.71
CA ALA A 44 -6.02 4.92 -8.01
C ALA A 44 -7.11 5.56 -8.89
N SER A 45 -6.77 5.91 -10.13
CA SER A 45 -7.69 6.55 -11.08
C SER A 45 -8.89 5.66 -11.43
N ALA A 46 -8.69 4.34 -11.53
CA ALA A 46 -9.76 3.37 -11.73
C ALA A 46 -10.82 3.40 -10.61
N HIS A 47 -10.43 3.86 -9.42
CA HIS A 47 -11.29 3.98 -8.25
C HIS A 47 -11.65 5.44 -7.91
N GLN A 48 -11.30 6.41 -8.77
CA GLN A 48 -11.49 7.85 -8.53
C GLN A 48 -10.91 8.33 -7.18
N LYS A 49 -9.84 7.67 -6.72
CA LYS A 49 -9.13 7.99 -5.49
C LYS A 49 -7.71 8.47 -5.79
N ARG A 50 -7.00 8.93 -4.76
CA ARG A 50 -5.55 9.18 -4.83
C ARG A 50 -4.79 7.90 -4.50
N PRO A 51 -3.48 7.82 -4.80
CA PRO A 51 -2.67 6.71 -4.31
C PRO A 51 -2.72 6.64 -2.79
N GLY A 52 -2.90 5.45 -2.25
CA GLY A 52 -3.17 5.26 -0.83
C GLY A 52 -3.75 3.90 -0.47
N ILE A 53 -4.10 3.75 0.79
CA ILE A 53 -4.72 2.55 1.37
C ILE A 53 -6.10 2.93 1.89
N TYR A 54 -7.11 2.18 1.45
CA TYR A 54 -8.51 2.49 1.71
C TYR A 54 -9.26 1.25 2.20
N CYS A 55 -10.15 1.45 3.16
CA CYS A 55 -11.15 0.43 3.49
C CYS A 55 -12.33 0.53 2.52
N PRO A 56 -12.73 -0.58 1.85
CA PRO A 56 -13.87 -0.56 0.94
C PRO A 56 -15.22 -0.43 1.64
N THR A 57 -15.29 -0.72 2.95
CA THR A 57 -16.54 -0.69 3.73
C THR A 57 -16.85 0.69 4.30
N SER A 58 -15.83 1.45 4.72
CA SER A 58 -15.98 2.82 5.24
C SER A 58 -14.67 3.58 5.15
N ASP A 59 -14.71 4.78 4.58
CA ASP A 59 -13.56 5.70 4.53
C ASP A 59 -13.16 6.20 5.95
N GLU A 60 -14.01 6.03 6.97
CA GLU A 60 -13.67 6.34 8.37
C GLU A 60 -12.75 5.28 9.01
N HIS A 61 -12.71 4.06 8.45
CA HIS A 61 -11.92 2.98 9.03
C HIS A 61 -10.44 3.09 8.67
N VAL A 62 -10.15 3.20 7.38
CA VAL A 62 -8.80 3.37 6.84
C VAL A 62 -8.88 4.26 5.61
N ASN A 63 -8.21 5.40 5.69
CA ASN A 63 -8.03 6.33 4.58
C ASN A 63 -6.64 6.96 4.73
N CYS A 64 -5.63 6.26 4.23
CA CYS A 64 -4.26 6.74 4.21
C CYS A 64 -3.95 7.17 2.78
N THR A 65 -3.74 8.46 2.55
CA THR A 65 -3.29 8.96 1.25
C THR A 65 -1.78 9.06 1.25
N PHE A 66 -1.15 8.55 0.20
CA PHE A 66 0.27 8.78 0.00
C PHE A 66 0.44 10.26 -0.37
N LEU A 67 0.97 11.05 0.57
CA LEU A 67 1.40 12.43 0.32
C LEU A 67 2.68 12.39 -0.52
N LEU A 68 2.52 12.08 -1.79
CA LEU A 68 3.59 11.98 -2.79
C LEU A 68 4.05 13.37 -3.27
N ALA A 69 4.14 14.35 -2.37
CA ALA A 69 4.33 15.74 -2.77
C ALA A 69 5.74 16.03 -3.31
N ASP A 70 6.80 15.36 -2.85
CA ASP A 70 8.17 15.68 -3.32
C ASP A 70 9.16 14.49 -3.33
N ARG A 71 8.74 13.28 -2.95
CA ARG A 71 9.64 12.12 -2.83
C ARG A 71 9.16 10.85 -3.54
N HIS A 72 8.16 10.95 -4.41
CA HIS A 72 7.68 9.81 -5.20
C HIS A 72 8.86 9.14 -5.91
N ASP A 73 9.67 9.91 -6.62
CA ASP A 73 10.82 9.38 -7.35
C ASP A 73 11.88 8.80 -6.42
N GLU A 74 12.06 9.34 -5.21
CA GLU A 74 13.06 8.83 -4.26
C GLU A 74 12.61 7.52 -3.61
N VAL A 75 11.34 7.44 -3.17
CA VAL A 75 10.76 6.24 -2.56
C VAL A 75 10.65 5.14 -3.62
N TRP A 76 10.18 5.47 -4.83
CA TRP A 76 10.05 4.51 -5.91
C TRP A 76 11.41 4.07 -6.44
N ARG A 77 12.38 4.97 -6.60
CA ARG A 77 13.76 4.60 -6.96
C ARG A 77 14.40 3.69 -5.91
N ARG A 78 14.25 3.99 -4.61
CA ARG A 78 14.75 3.10 -3.53
C ARG A 78 14.07 1.74 -3.53
N PHE A 79 12.80 1.71 -3.90
CA PHE A 79 12.04 0.48 -4.04
C PHE A 79 12.52 -0.35 -5.25
N GLU A 80 12.66 0.26 -6.43
CA GLU A 80 13.18 -0.37 -7.64
C GLU A 80 14.64 -0.85 -7.49
N GLU A 81 15.51 -0.03 -6.89
CA GLU A 81 16.91 -0.38 -6.62
C GLU A 81 17.04 -1.61 -5.67
N ARG A 82 16.11 -1.77 -4.72
CA ARG A 82 16.06 -2.95 -3.82
C ARG A 82 15.53 -4.19 -4.54
N MET A 83 14.48 -4.04 -5.35
CA MET A 83 13.90 -5.15 -6.12
C MET A 83 14.87 -5.70 -7.17
N GLN A 84 15.67 -4.84 -7.81
CA GLN A 84 16.67 -5.27 -8.79
C GLN A 84 17.80 -6.08 -8.13
N LYS A 85 18.26 -5.68 -6.95
CA LYS A 85 19.26 -6.44 -6.16
C LYS A 85 18.76 -7.83 -5.73
N HIS A 86 17.49 -7.96 -5.43
CA HIS A 86 16.90 -9.26 -5.04
C HIS A 86 16.69 -10.21 -6.23
N ARG A 87 16.71 -9.69 -7.46
CA ARG A 87 16.54 -10.47 -8.70
C ARG A 87 17.85 -11.00 -9.27
N GLU A 88 18.98 -10.45 -8.82
CA GLU A 88 20.34 -10.84 -9.23
C GLU A 88 21.03 -11.83 -8.27
N LEU A 89 20.34 -12.25 -7.20
CA LEU A 89 20.73 -13.34 -6.29
C LEU A 89 19.94 -14.62 -6.62
#